data_AF-A0A814H7K9-F1
#
_entry.id   AF-A0A814H7K9-F1
#
_cell.length_a   1.000
_cell.length_b   1.000
_cell.length_c   1.000
_cell.angle_alpha   90.00
_cell.angle_beta   90.00
_cell.angle_gamma   90.00
#
_symmetry.space_group_name_H-M   'P 1'
#
loop_
_entity.id
_entity.type
_entity.pdbx_description
1 polymer ?
#
loop_
_entity_poly.entity_id
_entity_poly.type
_entity_poly.pdbx_seq_one_letter_code
_entity_poly.pdbx_strand_id
1 'polypeptide(L)'
;MNKTAYVYVNERSISPSLICPICLDILQEPHTHIQCDSAFCRSCLLQLSEPYCPICRWTWNDSVPLQYNLHLPKANRLIRNMLDDLLVRCTRCHTVRRRGQFEHECELYSASLMNRIGNVRRVTQEQLRNLRMICSSLLLFLCLILIYYYRNSIFEQAIDRHDVFKNSNGYNIDRILFEKIYYLIIKTIEYPITMLIVNICLWFNVSWFGDRLTSKTNSGLLKNFFEVLIIVNLIIYTIYH
;
A
#
# COMPACT_ATOMS: atom_id res chain seq x y z
N MET A 1 -9.12 -10.92 -35.37
CA MET A 1 -8.38 -11.62 -34.28
C MET A 1 -7.57 -10.60 -33.52
N ASN A 2 -7.80 -10.46 -32.21
CA ASN A 2 -7.00 -9.58 -31.37
C ASN A 2 -5.55 -10.09 -31.40
N LYS A 3 -4.63 -9.27 -31.94
CA LYS A 3 -3.20 -9.59 -31.96
C LYS A 3 -2.77 -9.73 -30.50
N THR A 4 -2.50 -10.96 -30.05
CA THR A 4 -2.09 -11.25 -28.69
C THR A 4 -0.79 -10.49 -28.43
N ALA A 5 -0.83 -9.51 -27.53
CA ALA A 5 0.32 -8.67 -27.24
C ALA A 5 1.30 -9.44 -26.34
N TYR A 6 2.34 -10.01 -26.94
CA TYR A 6 3.45 -10.64 -26.23
C TYR A 6 4.80 -10.14 -26.77
N VAL A 7 5.83 -10.28 -25.95
CA VAL A 7 7.22 -9.94 -26.28
C VAL A 7 8.08 -11.18 -26.07
N TYR A 8 9.04 -11.44 -26.93
CA TYR A 8 9.93 -12.59 -26.78
C TYR A 8 10.91 -12.35 -25.62
N VAL A 9 11.11 -13.36 -24.77
CA VAL A 9 11.93 -13.20 -23.55
C VAL A 9 13.40 -12.99 -23.89
N ASN A 10 13.90 -13.71 -24.91
CA ASN A 10 15.30 -13.71 -25.31
C ASN A 10 15.44 -13.54 -26.82
N GLU A 11 15.12 -12.36 -27.36
CA GLU A 11 15.19 -12.09 -28.81
C GLU A 11 16.57 -12.38 -29.41
N ARG A 12 17.64 -12.05 -28.66
CA ARG A 12 19.03 -12.23 -29.12
C ARG A 12 19.47 -13.68 -29.25
N SER A 13 18.78 -14.61 -28.57
CA SER A 13 19.12 -16.03 -28.62
C SER A 13 18.32 -16.79 -29.70
N ILE A 14 17.46 -16.10 -30.44
CA ILE A 14 16.65 -16.73 -31.48
C ILE A 14 17.53 -17.00 -32.68
N SER A 15 17.50 -18.25 -33.19
CA SER A 15 18.27 -18.62 -34.36
C SER A 15 17.88 -17.76 -35.57
N PRO A 16 18.84 -17.24 -36.36
CA PRO A 16 18.55 -16.49 -37.57
C PRO A 16 17.75 -17.31 -38.60
N SER A 17 17.80 -18.64 -38.54
CA SER A 17 16.99 -19.54 -39.36
C SER A 17 15.48 -19.47 -39.09
N LEU A 18 15.07 -18.84 -37.98
CA LEU A 18 13.68 -18.63 -37.61
C LEU A 18 13.18 -17.21 -37.94
N ILE A 19 14.04 -16.40 -38.57
CA ILE A 19 13.75 -15.02 -38.97
C ILE A 19 13.37 -15.01 -40.44
N CYS A 20 12.27 -14.34 -40.77
CA CYS A 20 11.84 -14.15 -42.14
C CYS A 20 12.79 -13.17 -42.85
N PRO A 21 13.37 -13.53 -43.99
CA PRO A 21 14.29 -12.67 -44.74
C PRO A 21 13.59 -11.46 -45.41
N ILE A 22 12.25 -11.45 -45.49
CA ILE A 22 11.48 -10.35 -46.09
C ILE A 22 11.15 -9.29 -45.04
N CYS A 23 10.53 -9.67 -43.91
CA CYS A 23 10.13 -8.71 -42.87
C CYS A 23 11.16 -8.54 -41.75
N LEU A 24 12.23 -9.34 -41.76
CA LEU A 24 13.29 -9.35 -40.74
C LEU A 24 12.77 -9.58 -39.31
N ASP A 25 11.62 -10.24 -39.19
CA ASP A 25 10.97 -10.59 -37.93
C ASP A 25 10.80 -12.12 -37.85
N ILE A 26 10.50 -12.63 -36.65
CA ILE A 26 10.31 -14.05 -36.39
C ILE A 26 9.15 -14.58 -37.24
N LEU A 27 9.36 -15.74 -37.85
CA LEU A 27 8.40 -16.34 -38.77
C LEU A 27 6.99 -16.48 -38.16
N GLN A 28 5.99 -15.95 -38.87
CA GLN A 28 4.56 -16.08 -38.58
C GLN A 28 3.91 -16.89 -39.69
N GLU A 29 3.26 -18.00 -39.32
CA GLU A 29 2.72 -18.98 -40.27
C GLU A 29 3.76 -19.32 -41.35
N PRO A 30 4.87 -19.99 -41.00
CA PRO A 30 5.97 -20.20 -41.94
C PRO A 30 5.57 -21.10 -43.10
N HIS A 31 5.93 -20.70 -44.32
CA HIS A 31 5.86 -21.50 -45.54
C HIS A 31 7.25 -21.65 -46.13
N THR A 32 7.55 -22.82 -46.70
CA THR A 32 8.86 -23.12 -47.30
C THR A 32 8.78 -23.07 -48.81
N HIS A 33 9.81 -22.50 -49.42
CA HIS A 33 9.98 -22.53 -50.86
C HIS A 33 10.45 -23.91 -51.31
N ILE A 34 9.81 -24.49 -52.34
CA ILE A 34 10.01 -25.88 -52.76
C ILE A 34 11.44 -26.16 -53.25
N GLN A 35 12.09 -25.18 -53.89
CA GLN A 35 13.38 -25.40 -54.54
C GLN A 35 14.60 -25.14 -53.63
N CYS A 36 14.47 -24.20 -52.69
CA CYS A 36 15.62 -23.76 -51.88
C CYS A 36 15.39 -23.89 -50.37
N ASP A 37 14.28 -24.53 -49.98
CA ASP A 37 13.86 -24.80 -48.59
C ASP A 37 13.85 -23.59 -47.66
N SER A 38 13.92 -22.38 -48.21
CA SER A 38 13.92 -21.15 -47.44
C SER A 38 12.51 -20.88 -46.89
N ALA A 39 12.43 -20.48 -45.63
CA ALA A 39 11.18 -20.23 -44.94
C ALA A 39 10.82 -18.74 -44.90
N PHE A 40 9.55 -18.43 -45.11
CA PHE A 40 9.01 -17.07 -45.13
C PHE A 40 7.67 -17.02 -44.40
N CYS A 41 7.27 -15.83 -43.91
CA CYS A 41 5.92 -15.63 -43.41
C CYS A 41 4.90 -15.73 -44.55
N ARG A 42 3.74 -16.32 -44.30
CA ARG A 42 2.64 -16.38 -45.28
C ARG A 42 2.28 -14.99 -45.83
N SER A 43 2.13 -14.02 -44.93
CA SER A 43 1.80 -12.63 -45.28
C SER A 43 2.87 -11.99 -46.16
N CYS A 44 4.15 -12.25 -45.89
CA CYS A 44 5.26 -11.72 -46.68
C CYS A 44 5.27 -12.29 -48.10
N LEU A 45 5.02 -13.59 -48.26
CA LEU A 45 4.92 -14.20 -49.59
C LEU A 45 3.74 -13.65 -50.39
N LEU A 46 2.59 -13.44 -49.74
CA LEU A 46 1.40 -12.88 -50.38
C LEU A 46 1.57 -11.43 -50.85
N GLN A 47 2.53 -10.70 -50.26
CA GLN A 47 2.83 -9.32 -50.62
C GLN A 47 3.85 -9.18 -51.75
N LEU A 48 4.52 -10.27 -52.15
CA LEU A 48 5.45 -10.24 -53.28
C LEU A 48 4.67 -9.99 -54.58
N SER A 49 5.01 -8.90 -55.26
CA SER A 49 4.45 -8.54 -56.56
C SER A 49 5.02 -9.40 -57.70
N GLU A 50 6.25 -9.90 -57.52
CA GLU A 50 6.98 -10.61 -58.56
C GLU A 50 7.04 -12.12 -58.24
N PRO A 51 6.92 -12.99 -59.27
CA PRO A 51 6.79 -14.42 -59.07
C PRO A 51 8.14 -15.14 -58.92
N TYR A 52 9.06 -14.58 -58.12
CA TYR A 52 10.36 -15.20 -57.87
C TYR A 52 10.73 -15.19 -56.39
N CYS A 53 11.53 -16.19 -56.00
CA CYS A 53 12.04 -16.28 -54.65
C CYS A 53 13.11 -15.20 -54.39
N PRO A 54 13.01 -14.39 -53.31
CA PRO A 54 13.98 -13.32 -53.03
C PRO A 54 15.38 -13.83 -52.65
N ILE A 55 15.52 -15.13 -52.31
CA ILE A 55 16.80 -15.74 -51.93
C ILE A 55 17.49 -16.37 -53.15
N CYS A 56 16.82 -17.33 -53.80
CA CYS A 56 17.43 -18.11 -54.88
C CYS A 56 17.13 -17.58 -56.29
N ARG A 57 16.26 -16.55 -56.40
CA ARG A 57 15.78 -15.96 -57.67
C ARG A 57 15.13 -16.96 -58.62
N TRP A 58 14.80 -18.15 -58.14
CA TRP A 58 14.06 -19.13 -58.93
C TRP A 58 12.68 -18.57 -59.23
N THR A 59 12.35 -18.51 -60.52
CA THR A 59 11.04 -18.10 -61.02
C THR A 59 10.06 -19.23 -60.83
N TRP A 60 8.86 -18.93 -60.35
CA TRP A 60 7.75 -19.86 -60.34
C TRP A 60 7.28 -20.06 -61.80
N ASN A 61 8.00 -20.91 -62.55
CA ASN A 61 7.79 -21.08 -64.00
C ASN A 61 6.33 -21.43 -64.36
N ASP A 62 5.94 -20.96 -65.55
CA ASP A 62 4.63 -20.89 -66.24
C ASP A 62 3.64 -22.08 -66.19
N SER A 63 3.90 -23.14 -65.41
CA SER A 63 3.05 -24.33 -65.33
C SER A 63 2.04 -24.33 -64.18
N VAL A 64 2.09 -23.35 -63.28
CA VAL A 64 1.12 -23.24 -62.17
C VAL A 64 0.60 -21.80 -62.14
N PRO A 65 -0.73 -21.58 -62.29
CA PRO A 65 -1.30 -20.24 -62.34
C PRO A 65 -0.96 -19.45 -61.07
N LEU A 66 -1.16 -18.13 -61.10
CA LEU A 66 -1.08 -17.11 -60.04
C LEU A 66 -1.60 -17.51 -58.62
N GLN A 67 -2.14 -18.71 -58.45
CA GLN A 67 -2.54 -19.36 -57.21
C GLN A 67 -1.40 -20.07 -56.46
N TYR A 68 -0.13 -19.94 -56.87
CA TYR A 68 1.02 -20.47 -56.10
C TYR A 68 0.99 -20.01 -54.63
N ASN A 69 0.60 -18.75 -54.43
CA ASN A 69 0.39 -18.13 -53.12
C ASN A 69 -0.68 -18.83 -52.25
N LEU A 70 -1.57 -19.62 -52.85
CA LEU A 70 -2.63 -20.37 -52.16
C LEU A 70 -2.18 -21.76 -51.68
N HIS A 71 -1.18 -22.35 -52.35
CA HIS A 71 -0.78 -23.76 -52.17
C HIS A 71 0.65 -23.95 -51.68
N LEU A 72 1.32 -22.91 -51.20
CA LEU A 72 2.65 -23.05 -50.61
C LEU A 72 2.64 -24.10 -49.49
N PRO A 73 3.59 -25.06 -49.51
CA PRO A 73 3.69 -26.02 -48.42
C PRO A 73 4.01 -25.26 -47.13
N LYS A 74 3.29 -25.61 -46.06
CA LYS A 74 3.66 -25.16 -44.71
C LYS A 74 5.09 -25.61 -44.44
N ALA A 75 5.83 -24.79 -43.71
CA ALA A 75 7.18 -25.17 -43.33
C ALA A 75 7.20 -26.52 -42.61
N ASN A 76 8.35 -27.20 -42.73
CA ASN A 76 8.59 -28.47 -42.07
C ASN A 76 8.20 -28.38 -40.59
N ARG A 77 7.59 -29.45 -40.07
CA ARG A 77 7.18 -29.59 -38.67
C ARG A 77 8.30 -29.20 -37.70
N LEU A 78 9.57 -29.49 -38.03
CA LEU A 78 10.70 -29.10 -37.21
C LEU A 78 10.77 -27.58 -36.98
N ILE A 79 10.62 -26.77 -38.05
CA ILE A 79 10.64 -25.30 -37.95
C ILE A 79 9.48 -24.80 -37.11
N ARG A 80 8.28 -25.37 -37.30
CA ARG A 80 7.10 -25.00 -36.51
C ARG A 80 7.27 -25.33 -35.03
N ASN A 81 7.79 -26.52 -34.70
CA ASN A 81 8.09 -26.90 -33.33
C ASN A 81 9.12 -25.94 -32.70
N MET A 82 10.19 -25.59 -33.43
CA MET A 82 11.19 -24.62 -32.95
C MET A 82 10.58 -23.25 -32.67
N LEU A 83 9.64 -22.78 -33.50
CA LEU A 83 8.91 -21.53 -33.27
C LEU A 83 7.98 -21.64 -32.05
N ASP A 84 7.27 -22.75 -31.91
CA ASP A 84 6.34 -22.99 -30.81
C ASP A 84 7.05 -23.07 -29.46
N ASP A 85 8.29 -23.55 -29.43
CA ASP A 85 9.12 -23.63 -28.23
C ASP A 85 9.72 -22.29 -27.79
N LEU A 86 9.63 -21.23 -28.60
CA LEU A 86 10.11 -19.90 -28.23
C LEU A 86 9.36 -19.37 -26.99
N LEU A 87 10.11 -18.85 -26.03
CA LEU A 87 9.53 -18.26 -24.82
C LEU A 87 9.05 -16.83 -25.08
N VAL A 88 7.79 -16.61 -24.75
CA VAL A 88 7.12 -15.32 -24.88
C VAL A 88 6.60 -14.87 -23.52
N ARG A 89 6.67 -13.57 -23.26
CA ARG A 89 6.14 -12.90 -22.08
C ARG A 89 4.89 -12.12 -22.46
N CYS A 90 3.80 -12.37 -21.75
CA CYS A 90 2.60 -11.56 -21.90
C CYS A 90 2.87 -10.11 -21.49
N THR A 91 2.45 -9.14 -22.31
CA THR A 91 2.63 -7.71 -21.96
C THR A 91 1.71 -7.26 -20.83
N ARG A 92 0.64 -8.02 -20.56
CA ARG A 92 -0.39 -7.67 -19.56
C ARG A 92 -0.14 -8.30 -18.19
N CYS A 93 0.03 -9.62 -18.12
CA CYS A 93 0.21 -10.34 -16.85
C CYS A 93 1.68 -10.76 -16.58
N HIS A 94 2.59 -10.49 -17.52
CA HIS A 94 4.01 -10.85 -17.45
C HIS A 94 4.32 -12.34 -17.28
N THR A 95 3.33 -13.22 -17.42
CA THR A 95 3.56 -14.67 -17.43
C THR A 95 4.40 -15.06 -18.65
N VAL A 96 5.35 -15.97 -18.43
CA VAL A 96 6.22 -16.51 -19.47
C VAL A 96 5.71 -17.89 -19.86
N ARG A 97 5.50 -18.11 -21.16
CA ARG A 97 5.04 -19.40 -21.72
C ARG A 97 5.70 -19.66 -23.07
N ARG A 98 5.56 -20.89 -23.57
CA ARG A 98 5.90 -21.24 -24.95
C ARG A 98 4.93 -20.57 -25.91
N ARG A 99 5.43 -20.08 -27.06
CA ARG A 99 4.62 -19.41 -28.10
C ARG A 99 3.46 -20.29 -28.56
N GLY A 100 3.70 -21.59 -28.77
CA GLY A 100 2.66 -22.53 -29.20
C GLY A 100 1.57 -22.77 -28.15
N GLN A 101 1.78 -22.36 -26.90
CA GLN A 101 0.84 -22.48 -25.78
C GLN A 101 0.36 -21.10 -25.29
N PHE A 102 0.50 -20.05 -26.10
CA PHE A 102 0.24 -18.68 -25.66
C PHE A 102 -1.25 -18.31 -25.60
N GLU A 103 -2.16 -19.20 -26.01
CA GLU A 103 -3.60 -19.07 -25.76
C GLU A 103 -3.84 -19.11 -24.25
N HIS A 104 -3.85 -17.93 -23.62
CA HIS A 104 -4.18 -17.77 -22.22
C HIS A 104 -5.13 -16.60 -22.06
N GLU A 105 -6.18 -16.86 -21.28
CA GLU A 105 -7.12 -15.85 -20.84
C GLU A 105 -6.42 -14.98 -19.80
N CYS A 106 -5.98 -13.80 -20.22
CA CYS A 106 -5.38 -12.80 -19.35
C CYS A 106 -6.47 -12.11 -18.52
N GLU A 107 -7.24 -12.88 -17.74
CA GLU A 107 -8.38 -12.38 -16.94
C GLU A 107 -7.96 -11.83 -15.57
N LEU A 108 -6.72 -12.01 -15.14
CA LEU A 108 -6.36 -11.89 -13.72
C LEU A 108 -5.64 -10.60 -13.29
N TYR A 109 -5.43 -9.62 -14.18
CA TYR A 109 -4.72 -8.39 -13.78
C TYR A 109 -5.63 -7.28 -13.25
N SER A 110 -6.91 -7.22 -13.64
CA SER A 110 -7.83 -6.20 -13.10
C SER A 110 -8.26 -6.51 -11.66
N ALA A 111 -8.51 -7.78 -11.32
CA ALA A 111 -8.96 -8.18 -9.98
C ALA A 111 -7.86 -8.10 -8.91
N SER A 112 -6.63 -8.50 -9.25
CA SER A 112 -5.50 -8.50 -8.30
C SER A 112 -4.97 -7.09 -8.02
N LEU A 113 -4.96 -6.20 -9.03
CA LEU A 113 -4.60 -4.79 -8.85
C LEU A 113 -5.66 -4.05 -8.01
N MET A 114 -6.96 -4.29 -8.27
CA MET A 114 -8.05 -3.72 -7.45
C MET A 114 -8.01 -4.22 -6.01
N ASN A 115 -7.66 -5.50 -5.77
CA ASN A 115 -7.50 -6.01 -4.40
C ASN A 115 -6.28 -5.41 -3.68
N ARG A 116 -5.16 -5.16 -4.37
CA ARG A 116 -4.02 -4.44 -3.77
C ARG A 116 -4.37 -2.99 -3.43
N ILE A 117 -5.04 -2.27 -4.33
CA ILE A 117 -5.46 -0.88 -4.08
C ILE A 117 -6.51 -0.83 -2.96
N GLY A 118 -7.45 -1.78 -2.92
CA GLY A 118 -8.43 -1.93 -1.86
C GLY A 118 -7.79 -2.19 -0.49
N ASN A 119 -6.78 -3.06 -0.42
CA ASN A 119 -6.07 -3.35 0.82
C ASN A 119 -5.24 -2.15 1.30
N VAL A 120 -4.56 -1.42 0.41
CA VAL A 120 -3.83 -0.19 0.79
C VAL A 120 -4.81 0.87 1.34
N ARG A 121 -5.97 1.04 0.69
CA ARG A 121 -6.97 2.03 1.12
C ARG A 121 -7.56 1.69 2.49
N ARG A 122 -7.84 0.40 2.76
CA ARG A 122 -8.33 -0.06 4.07
C ARG A 122 -7.31 0.18 5.19
N VAL A 123 -6.04 -0.13 4.95
CA VAL A 123 -4.97 0.11 5.93
C VAL A 123 -4.84 1.60 6.26
N THR A 124 -4.88 2.48 5.25
CA THR A 124 -4.80 3.94 5.48
C THR A 124 -6.02 4.50 6.22
N GLN A 125 -7.22 3.96 5.98
CA GLN A 125 -8.44 4.46 6.61
C GLN A 125 -8.53 4.03 8.08
N GLU A 126 -8.04 2.84 8.41
CA GLU A 126 -7.98 2.36 9.79
C GLU A 126 -6.92 3.11 10.61
N GLN A 127 -5.75 3.39 10.02
CA GLN A 127 -4.73 4.25 10.63
C GLN A 127 -5.25 5.66 10.90
N LEU A 128 -5.98 6.27 9.95
CA LEU A 128 -6.55 7.61 10.13
C LEU A 128 -7.61 7.65 11.23
N ARG A 129 -8.43 6.60 11.35
CA ARG A 129 -9.43 6.48 12.42
C ARG A 129 -8.76 6.38 13.79
N ASN A 130 -7.68 5.59 13.90
CA ASN A 130 -6.92 5.46 15.13
C ASN A 130 -6.24 6.79 15.51
N LEU A 131 -5.63 7.48 14.54
CA LEU A 131 -5.00 8.79 14.77
C LEU A 131 -6.02 9.83 15.28
N ARG A 132 -7.21 9.88 14.68
CA ARG A 132 -8.28 10.80 15.10
C ARG A 132 -8.73 10.54 16.54
N MET A 133 -8.83 9.27 16.94
CA MET A 133 -9.19 8.91 18.32
C MET A 133 -8.09 9.31 19.32
N ILE A 134 -6.81 9.08 18.98
CA ILE A 134 -5.67 9.49 19.82
C ILE A 134 -5.63 11.02 19.96
N CYS A 135 -5.83 11.77 18.88
CA CYS A 135 -5.89 13.23 18.95
C CYS A 135 -7.04 13.72 19.85
N SER A 136 -8.22 13.08 19.79
CA SER A 136 -9.34 13.47 20.64
C SER A 136 -9.09 13.17 22.13
N SER A 137 -8.43 12.06 22.47
CA SER A 137 -8.10 11.75 23.87
C SER A 137 -7.02 12.68 24.43
N LEU A 138 -6.01 13.03 23.63
CA LEU A 138 -4.99 14.02 24.00
C LEU A 138 -5.60 15.42 24.19
N LEU A 139 -6.54 15.81 23.33
CA LEU A 139 -7.23 17.09 23.46
C LEU A 139 -8.05 17.15 24.76
N LEU A 140 -8.80 16.09 25.08
CA LEU A 140 -9.54 15.99 26.34
C LEU A 140 -8.62 16.09 27.55
N PHE A 141 -7.49 15.39 27.51
CA PHE A 141 -6.49 15.44 28.57
C PHE A 141 -5.91 16.85 28.78
N LEU A 142 -5.55 17.54 27.68
CA LEU A 142 -5.10 18.93 27.73
C LEU A 142 -6.16 19.87 28.31
N CYS A 143 -7.43 19.70 27.93
CA CYS A 143 -8.53 20.48 28.50
C CYS A 143 -8.66 20.29 30.01
N LEU A 144 -8.52 19.05 30.52
CA LEU A 144 -8.59 18.78 31.96
C LEU A 144 -7.42 19.44 32.71
N ILE A 145 -6.21 19.40 32.13
CA ILE A 145 -5.04 20.10 32.68
C ILE A 145 -5.28 21.61 32.73
N LEU A 146 -5.80 22.21 31.65
CA LEU A 146 -6.09 23.64 31.61
C LEU A 146 -7.14 24.05 32.63
N ILE A 147 -8.22 23.26 32.78
CA ILE A 147 -9.25 23.49 33.81
C ILE A 147 -8.62 23.44 35.21
N TYR A 148 -7.74 22.48 35.46
CA TYR A 148 -7.01 22.36 36.71
C TYR A 148 -6.14 23.59 37.00
N TYR A 149 -5.31 24.03 36.05
CA TYR A 149 -4.46 25.21 36.22
C TYR A 149 -5.26 26.50 36.38
N TYR A 150 -6.30 26.70 35.57
CA TYR A 150 -7.14 27.89 35.64
C TYR A 150 -7.83 27.98 37.00
N ARG A 151 -8.34 26.85 37.50
CA ARG A 151 -8.92 26.78 38.84
C ARG A 151 -7.88 27.12 39.91
N ASN A 152 -6.70 26.51 39.87
CA ASN A 152 -5.65 26.78 40.86
C ASN A 152 -5.25 28.28 40.87
N SER A 153 -5.14 28.90 39.69
CA SER A 153 -4.82 30.34 39.55
C SER A 153 -5.91 31.27 40.11
N ILE A 154 -7.19 30.97 39.88
CA ILE A 154 -8.30 31.75 40.48
C ILE A 154 -8.25 31.68 42.01
N PHE A 155 -7.97 30.49 42.56
CA PHE A 155 -7.94 30.30 44.00
C PHE A 155 -6.75 30.99 44.66
N GLU A 156 -5.56 31.00 44.05
CA GLU A 156 -4.40 31.75 44.56
C GLU A 156 -4.69 33.25 44.65
N GLN A 157 -5.33 33.83 43.62
CA GLN A 157 -5.70 35.25 43.64
C GLN A 157 -6.76 35.60 44.69
N ALA A 158 -7.58 34.65 45.14
CA ALA A 158 -8.55 34.88 46.19
C ALA A 158 -7.90 35.00 47.58
N ILE A 159 -6.78 34.31 47.80
CA ILE A 159 -6.04 34.35 49.07
C ILE A 159 -5.34 35.72 49.24
N ASP A 160 -4.68 36.23 48.20
CA ASP A 160 -3.96 37.51 48.27
C ASP A 160 -4.90 38.72 48.50
N ARG A 161 -6.11 38.70 47.94
CA ARG A 161 -7.08 39.79 48.16
C ARG A 161 -7.60 39.85 49.59
N HIS A 162 -7.59 38.73 50.31
CA HIS A 162 -8.07 38.68 51.69
C HIS A 162 -7.11 39.35 52.69
N ASP A 163 -5.81 39.41 52.39
CA ASP A 163 -4.84 40.10 53.26
C ASP A 163 -4.94 41.62 53.17
N VAL A 164 -5.55 42.18 52.12
CA VAL A 164 -5.75 43.64 51.97
C VAL A 164 -6.96 44.14 52.76
N PHE A 165 -7.96 43.29 53.03
CA PHE A 165 -9.16 43.67 53.80
C PHE A 165 -8.99 43.63 55.33
N LYS A 166 -7.79 43.30 55.81
CA LYS A 166 -7.46 43.08 57.23
C LYS A 166 -7.55 44.33 58.12
N ASN A 167 -7.72 45.53 57.55
CA ASN A 167 -7.48 46.77 58.27
C ASN A 167 -8.72 47.60 58.68
N SER A 168 -9.97 47.15 58.48
CA SER A 168 -11.10 48.07 58.74
C SER A 168 -12.33 47.60 59.51
N ASN A 169 -12.52 46.32 59.88
CA ASN A 169 -13.69 45.96 60.70
C ASN A 169 -13.47 44.69 61.54
N GLY A 170 -14.03 44.68 62.75
CA GLY A 170 -13.90 43.62 63.76
C GLY A 170 -14.14 42.21 63.20
N TYR A 171 -13.23 41.30 63.55
CA TYR A 171 -13.16 39.95 63.01
C TYR A 171 -14.27 39.05 63.54
N ASN A 172 -14.96 38.36 62.63
CA ASN A 172 -15.74 37.18 62.95
C ASN A 172 -14.86 35.94 62.77
N ILE A 173 -14.19 35.53 63.84
CA ILE A 173 -13.17 34.47 63.87
C ILE A 173 -13.70 33.17 63.26
N ASP A 174 -14.97 32.86 63.50
CA ASP A 174 -15.64 31.65 63.02
C ASP A 174 -15.68 31.58 61.50
N ARG A 175 -15.87 32.70 60.81
CA ARG A 175 -15.91 32.76 59.35
C ARG A 175 -14.55 32.46 58.73
N ILE A 176 -13.48 33.00 59.31
CA ILE A 176 -12.11 32.75 58.84
C ILE A 176 -11.71 31.30 59.09
N LEU A 177 -12.06 30.76 60.26
CA LEU A 177 -11.78 29.36 60.57
C LEU A 177 -12.53 28.43 59.60
N PHE A 178 -13.80 28.73 59.33
CA PHE A 178 -14.61 27.96 58.39
C PHE A 178 -14.06 28.02 56.96
N GLU A 179 -13.69 29.19 56.46
CA GLU A 179 -13.09 29.33 55.12
C GLU A 179 -11.76 28.57 54.99
N LYS A 180 -10.91 28.61 56.03
CA LYS A 180 -9.65 27.85 56.05
C LYS A 180 -9.86 26.34 56.12
N ILE A 181 -10.79 25.87 56.95
CA ILE A 181 -11.12 24.44 57.08
C ILE A 181 -11.75 23.93 55.78
N TYR A 182 -12.70 24.68 55.21
CA TYR A 182 -13.32 24.36 53.93
C TYR A 182 -12.29 24.28 52.80
N TYR A 183 -11.35 25.22 52.74
CA TYR A 183 -10.24 25.19 51.77
C TYR A 183 -9.33 23.96 51.97
N LEU A 184 -9.00 23.63 53.22
CA LEU A 184 -8.21 22.43 53.55
C LEU A 184 -8.92 21.15 53.11
N ILE A 185 -10.24 21.04 53.36
CA ILE A 185 -11.06 19.89 52.98
C ILE A 185 -11.17 19.76 51.46
N ILE A 186 -11.46 20.86 50.76
CA ILE A 186 -11.51 20.88 49.30
C ILE A 186 -10.16 20.47 48.71
N LYS A 187 -9.06 21.04 49.20
CA LYS A 187 -7.71 20.74 48.71
C LYS A 187 -7.32 19.29 48.95
N THR A 188 -7.67 18.73 50.11
CA THR A 188 -7.37 17.33 50.46
C THR A 188 -8.27 16.31 49.76
N ILE A 189 -9.47 16.67 49.31
CA ILE A 189 -10.39 15.73 48.67
C ILE A 189 -10.36 15.85 47.13
N GLU A 190 -10.42 17.05 46.58
CA GLU A 190 -10.55 17.23 45.12
C GLU A 190 -9.28 16.87 44.37
N TYR A 191 -8.11 17.15 44.94
CA TYR A 191 -6.84 16.84 44.30
C TYR A 191 -6.61 15.32 44.11
N PRO A 192 -6.82 14.46 45.13
CA PRO A 192 -6.80 13.02 44.93
C PRO A 192 -7.82 12.54 43.91
N ILE A 193 -9.05 13.05 43.96
CA ILE A 193 -10.11 12.60 43.07
C ILE A 193 -9.79 12.94 41.62
N THR A 194 -9.32 14.16 41.35
CA THR A 194 -8.93 14.56 39.99
C THR A 194 -7.74 13.75 39.47
N MET A 195 -6.72 13.51 40.30
CA MET A 195 -5.59 12.65 39.95
C MET A 195 -6.01 11.19 39.72
N LEU A 196 -6.92 10.66 40.54
CA LEU A 196 -7.48 9.32 40.36
C LEU A 196 -8.21 9.19 39.02
N ILE A 197 -9.10 10.15 38.70
CA ILE A 197 -9.84 10.17 37.43
C ILE A 197 -8.88 10.21 36.24
N VAL A 198 -7.84 11.06 36.30
CA VAL A 198 -6.81 11.14 35.27
C VAL A 198 -6.09 9.81 35.08
N ASN A 199 -5.67 9.16 36.16
CA ASN A 199 -4.99 7.87 36.09
C ASN A 199 -5.90 6.76 35.54
N ILE A 200 -7.19 6.74 35.92
CA ILE A 200 -8.17 5.79 35.38
C ILE A 200 -8.37 6.02 33.88
N CYS A 201 -8.50 7.28 33.45
CA CYS A 201 -8.63 7.61 32.03
C CYS A 201 -7.39 7.20 31.23
N LEU A 202 -6.19 7.46 31.74
CA LEU A 202 -4.94 7.03 31.10
C LEU A 202 -4.88 5.50 31.00
N TRP A 203 -5.17 4.80 32.11
CA TRP A 203 -5.18 3.33 32.12
C TRP A 203 -6.19 2.74 31.13
N PHE A 204 -7.40 3.29 31.06
CA PHE A 204 -8.42 2.83 30.12
C PHE A 204 -7.99 3.03 28.66
N ASN A 205 -7.35 4.16 28.35
CA ASN A 205 -6.78 4.40 27.02
C ASN A 205 -5.69 3.36 26.70
N VAL A 206 -4.80 3.07 27.64
CA VAL A 206 -3.72 2.08 27.44
C VAL A 206 -4.30 0.68 27.23
N SER A 207 -5.24 0.26 28.07
CA SER A 207 -5.84 -1.07 28.02
C SER A 207 -6.63 -1.26 26.72
N TRP A 208 -7.43 -0.26 26.33
CA TRP A 208 -8.31 -0.37 25.15
C TRP A 208 -7.56 -0.23 23.83
N PHE A 209 -6.57 0.66 23.74
CA PHE A 209 -5.82 0.91 22.51
C PHE A 209 -4.54 0.05 22.40
N GLY A 210 -4.03 -0.41 23.54
CA GLY A 210 -2.84 -1.24 23.64
C GLY A 210 -2.96 -2.57 22.91
N ASP A 211 -4.15 -3.13 22.74
CA ASP A 211 -4.32 -4.36 21.97
C ASP A 211 -4.47 -4.09 20.46
N ARG A 212 -5.05 -2.95 20.07
CA ARG A 212 -5.36 -2.64 18.65
C ARG A 212 -4.21 -2.01 17.86
N LEU A 213 -3.29 -1.30 18.51
CA LEU A 213 -2.18 -0.61 17.84
C LEU A 213 -0.96 -1.51 17.56
N THR A 214 -1.02 -2.79 17.89
CA THR A 214 0.18 -3.63 17.97
C THR A 214 0.48 -4.36 16.67
N SER A 215 1.24 -3.67 15.82
CA SER A 215 2.36 -4.38 15.20
C SER A 215 3.35 -4.80 16.31
N LYS A 216 3.86 -6.03 16.25
CA LYS A 216 4.58 -6.72 17.35
C LYS A 216 5.75 -5.96 18.01
N THR A 217 6.27 -4.89 17.40
CA THR A 217 7.51 -4.22 17.84
C THR A 217 7.29 -2.90 18.58
N ASN A 218 6.27 -2.10 18.23
CA ASN A 218 6.05 -0.79 18.87
C ASN A 218 5.19 -0.85 20.14
N SER A 219 4.59 -2.01 20.44
CA SER A 219 3.70 -2.21 21.59
C SER A 219 4.40 -2.10 22.93
N GLY A 220 5.63 -2.61 23.03
CA GLY A 220 6.38 -2.66 24.29
C GLY A 220 6.77 -1.27 24.79
N LEU A 221 7.28 -0.41 23.91
CA LEU A 221 7.79 0.91 24.29
C LEU A 221 6.66 1.83 24.78
N LEU A 222 5.52 1.80 24.10
CA LEU A 222 4.36 2.61 24.41
C LEU A 222 3.68 2.16 25.72
N LYS A 223 3.57 0.84 25.93
CA LYS A 223 3.11 0.27 27.20
C LYS A 223 4.01 0.68 28.36
N ASN A 224 5.34 0.51 28.21
CA ASN A 224 6.31 0.87 29.23
C ASN A 224 6.26 2.37 29.55
N PHE A 225 6.11 3.24 28.54
CA PHE A 225 5.99 4.68 28.75
C PHE A 225 4.78 5.03 29.63
N PHE A 226 3.62 4.46 29.35
CA PHE A 226 2.42 4.72 30.15
C PHE A 226 2.49 4.12 31.55
N GLU A 227 3.07 2.93 31.72
CA GLU A 227 3.31 2.35 33.04
C GLU A 227 4.22 3.26 33.88
N VAL A 228 5.31 3.78 33.29
CA VAL A 228 6.18 4.76 33.95
C VAL A 228 5.42 6.03 34.31
N LEU A 229 4.55 6.53 33.43
CA LEU A 229 3.78 7.75 33.69
C LEU A 229 2.79 7.58 34.86
N ILE A 230 2.15 6.42 34.96
CA ILE A 230 1.28 6.07 36.10
C ILE A 230 2.10 6.00 37.40
N ILE A 231 3.27 5.36 37.38
CA ILE A 231 4.16 5.27 38.54
C ILE A 231 4.62 6.66 38.99
N VAL A 232 5.04 7.51 38.06
CA VAL A 232 5.45 8.89 38.37
C VAL A 232 4.30 9.68 38.99
N ASN A 233 3.08 9.56 38.47
CA ASN A 233 1.90 10.20 39.07
C ASN A 233 1.62 9.71 40.50
N LEU A 234 1.76 8.41 40.77
CA LEU A 234 1.59 7.84 42.11
C LEU A 234 2.70 8.32 43.08
N ILE A 235 3.94 8.44 42.60
CA ILE A 235 5.06 8.99 43.39
C ILE A 235 4.81 10.46 43.72
N ILE A 236 4.41 11.28 42.74
CA ILE A 236 4.08 12.68 42.98
C ILE A 236 2.95 12.79 44.01
N TYR A 237 1.91 11.97 43.87
CA TYR A 237 0.81 11.92 44.82
C TYR A 237 1.26 11.61 46.25
N THR A 238 2.17 10.64 46.42
CA THR A 238 2.70 10.26 47.74
C THR A 238 3.68 11.25 48.35
N ILE A 239 4.36 12.07 47.55
CA ILE A 239 5.29 13.10 48.06
C ILE A 239 4.52 14.34 48.55
N TYR A 240 3.45 14.71 47.85
CA TYR A 240 2.71 15.94 48.13
C TYR A 240 1.60 15.78 49.19
N HIS A 241 1.37 14.56 49.70
CA HIS A 241 0.26 14.24 50.57
C HIS A 241 0.65 13.34 51.74
#